data_AF-A0A6P5E072-F1
#
_entry.id   AF-A0A6P5E072-F1
#
_cell.length_a   1.000
_cell.length_b   1.000
_cell.length_c   1.000
_cell.angle_alpha   90.00
_cell.angle_beta   90.00
_cell.angle_gamma   90.00
#
_symmetry.space_group_name_H-M   'P 1'
#
loop_
_entity.id
_entity.type
_entity.pdbx_description
1 polymer ?
#
loop_
_entity_poly.entity_id
_entity_poly.type
_entity_poly.pdbx_seq_one_letter_code
_entity_poly.pdbx_strand_id
1 'polypeptide(L)'
;MNFTSIMSLVVVKAGLLLFTLILFTWILCPLLEPLLHLFLLPKRKRCVAFNQGELDAMEYHRKIRGLILDGSSQLIQEGLTSGFLHSCSEKLNKCSEPITLPLDTCNLSELCEMAKHLPFLNETELQTLQLMEDDTSVTEQDLFSRIVENTSSFTKIITLMGQKYLLPPKSSFLLSDISCMHPLLNCKKTYDVIVIDPPWQNKSVKRSNRYSYLSPLQIKQIPVPKLAAPSCLVVTWVTNRQKHLRFVKEELYPSWSVEVVAEWHWVKITSSGEFVFPLDSPHKKPYEGLILGRVREKAALLLSRNADVKELPIPDHKLIVSVPCTLHSHKPPLAEVLKDYIKPEGECLELFARNLQPGWTSWGNEVLKFQHMDYFVALKSKS
;
A
#
# COMPACT_ATOMS: atom_id res chain seq x y z
N MET A 1 24.45 3.88 -63.41
CA MET A 1 25.83 3.57 -63.00
C MET A 1 25.79 3.17 -61.54
N ASN A 2 26.08 1.89 -61.27
CA ASN A 2 25.64 1.19 -60.07
C ASN A 2 26.60 1.38 -58.88
N PHE A 3 26.03 1.72 -57.72
CA PHE A 3 26.69 1.90 -56.42
C PHE A 3 27.30 0.62 -55.82
N THR A 4 27.09 -0.54 -56.44
CA THR A 4 27.54 -1.86 -55.96
C THR A 4 29.03 -2.12 -56.19
N SER A 5 29.71 -1.38 -57.07
CA SER A 5 31.12 -1.64 -57.39
C SER A 5 32.13 -0.93 -56.46
N ILE A 6 31.70 0.10 -55.72
CA ILE A 6 32.59 0.87 -54.81
C ILE A 6 32.68 0.21 -53.42
N MET A 7 31.63 -0.46 -52.96
CA MET A 7 31.62 -1.14 -51.65
C MET A 7 32.49 -2.39 -51.59
N SER A 8 32.72 -3.09 -52.71
CA SER A 8 33.59 -4.27 -52.73
C SER A 8 35.08 -3.92 -52.62
N LEU A 9 35.49 -2.71 -53.05
CA LEU A 9 36.90 -2.30 -53.01
C LEU A 9 37.35 -1.82 -51.61
N VAL A 10 36.42 -1.35 -50.77
CA VAL A 10 36.71 -0.89 -49.40
C VAL A 10 36.84 -2.07 -48.42
N VAL A 11 36.12 -3.17 -48.64
CA VAL A 11 36.15 -4.35 -47.75
C VAL A 11 37.46 -5.14 -47.88
N VAL A 12 38.09 -5.19 -49.06
CA VAL A 12 39.33 -5.95 -49.26
C VAL A 12 40.56 -5.26 -48.65
N LYS A 13 40.58 -3.92 -48.55
CA LYS A 13 41.73 -3.20 -47.95
C LYS A 13 41.75 -3.21 -46.41
N ALA A 14 40.60 -3.36 -45.74
CA ALA A 14 40.54 -3.42 -44.28
C ALA A 14 40.92 -4.81 -43.71
N GLY A 15 40.66 -5.89 -44.47
CA GLY A 15 41.00 -7.26 -44.05
C GLY A 15 42.49 -7.56 -44.01
N LEU A 16 43.30 -6.94 -44.89
CA LEU A 16 44.74 -7.22 -44.97
C LEU A 16 45.56 -6.51 -43.87
N LEU A 17 45.09 -5.37 -43.37
CA LEU A 17 45.70 -4.64 -42.25
C LEU A 17 45.40 -5.29 -40.90
N LEU A 18 44.25 -5.98 -40.76
CA LEU A 18 43.90 -6.69 -39.52
C LEU A 18 44.66 -8.01 -39.38
N PHE A 19 44.93 -8.72 -40.48
CA PHE A 19 45.67 -9.98 -40.44
C PHE A 19 47.17 -9.81 -40.15
N THR A 20 47.76 -8.67 -40.55
CA THR A 20 49.18 -8.37 -40.29
C THR A 20 49.45 -7.90 -38.85
N LEU A 21 48.47 -7.27 -38.18
CA LEU A 21 48.57 -6.94 -36.75
C LEU A 21 48.31 -8.13 -35.82
N ILE A 22 47.51 -9.11 -36.24
CA ILE A 22 47.24 -10.32 -35.44
C ILE A 22 48.42 -11.30 -35.48
N LEU A 23 49.14 -11.39 -36.60
CA LEU A 23 50.32 -12.27 -36.67
C LEU A 23 51.55 -11.70 -35.95
N PHE A 24 51.69 -10.37 -35.84
CA PHE A 24 52.82 -9.75 -35.14
C PHE A 24 52.68 -9.76 -33.60
N THR A 25 51.47 -9.94 -33.07
CA THR A 25 51.23 -10.01 -31.62
C THR A 25 51.36 -11.43 -31.06
N TRP A 26 51.40 -12.46 -31.90
CA TRP A 26 51.49 -13.86 -31.47
C TRP A 26 52.92 -14.45 -31.45
N ILE A 27 53.91 -13.77 -32.02
CA ILE A 27 55.28 -14.32 -32.14
C ILE A 27 56.27 -13.70 -31.12
N LEU A 28 55.84 -12.73 -30.31
CA LEU A 28 56.76 -11.96 -29.44
C LEU A 28 56.28 -11.73 -28.00
N CYS A 29 55.51 -12.65 -27.40
CA CYS A 29 55.26 -12.54 -25.96
C CYS A 29 54.99 -13.86 -25.20
N PRO A 30 56.03 -14.64 -24.85
CA PRO A 30 55.93 -15.65 -23.79
C PRO A 30 56.13 -15.09 -22.37
N LEU A 31 56.13 -13.76 -22.17
CA LEU A 31 56.52 -13.12 -20.90
C LEU A 31 55.42 -12.29 -20.22
N LEU A 32 54.16 -12.34 -20.68
CA LEU A 32 53.06 -11.53 -20.12
C LEU A 32 51.88 -12.33 -19.53
N GLU A 33 51.96 -13.66 -19.44
CA GLU A 33 50.98 -14.45 -18.69
C GLU A 33 50.89 -14.13 -17.18
N PRO A 34 51.98 -13.79 -16.46
CA PRO A 34 51.87 -13.48 -15.03
C PRO A 34 51.16 -12.14 -14.75
N LEU A 35 51.03 -11.26 -15.75
CA LEU A 35 50.45 -9.92 -15.58
C LEU A 35 48.95 -9.87 -15.88
N LEU A 36 48.41 -10.73 -16.75
CA LEU A 36 46.96 -10.75 -17.04
C LEU A 36 46.14 -11.31 -15.86
N HIS A 37 46.71 -12.19 -15.04
CA HIS A 37 46.06 -12.71 -13.83
C HIS A 37 45.88 -11.65 -12.72
N LEU A 38 46.63 -10.53 -12.78
CA LEU A 38 46.50 -9.43 -11.82
C LEU A 38 45.36 -8.45 -12.17
N PHE A 39 44.88 -8.45 -13.43
CA PHE A 39 43.86 -7.50 -13.92
C PHE A 39 42.44 -8.08 -14.05
N LEU A 40 42.27 -9.39 -13.83
CA LEU A 40 40.96 -10.07 -13.76
C LEU A 40 40.59 -10.49 -12.33
N LEU A 41 40.98 -9.70 -11.33
CA LEU A 41 40.31 -9.78 -10.03
C LEU A 41 38.85 -9.36 -10.25
N PRO A 42 37.84 -10.19 -9.88
CA PRO A 42 36.47 -9.71 -9.87
C PRO A 42 36.46 -8.46 -9.00
N LYS A 43 35.98 -7.32 -9.55
CA LYS A 43 35.81 -6.09 -8.77
C LYS A 43 35.19 -6.50 -7.45
N ARG A 44 35.94 -6.44 -6.34
CA ARG A 44 35.41 -6.70 -5.00
C ARG A 44 34.16 -5.83 -4.93
N LYS A 45 32.97 -6.43 -4.96
CA LYS A 45 31.76 -5.73 -4.54
C LYS A 45 32.15 -5.14 -3.20
N ARG A 46 32.24 -3.82 -3.10
CA ARG A 46 32.49 -3.15 -1.81
C ARG A 46 31.52 -3.82 -0.84
N CYS A 47 32.05 -4.55 0.13
CA CYS A 47 31.25 -5.03 1.25
C CYS A 47 31.00 -3.76 2.06
N VAL A 48 30.00 -3.01 1.63
CA VAL A 48 29.55 -1.83 2.38
C VAL A 48 28.95 -2.41 3.64
N ALA A 49 29.56 -2.09 4.78
CA ALA A 49 29.03 -2.48 6.07
C ALA A 49 27.56 -2.03 6.15
N PHE A 50 26.68 -2.93 6.59
CA PHE A 50 25.27 -2.62 6.78
C PHE A 50 25.15 -1.42 7.73
N ASN A 51 24.26 -0.48 7.39
CA ASN A 51 23.95 0.61 8.31
C ASN A 51 23.10 0.09 9.48
N GLN A 52 23.03 0.84 10.58
CA GLN A 52 22.29 0.42 11.77
C GLN A 52 20.83 0.02 11.46
N GLY A 53 20.14 0.77 10.59
CA GLY A 53 18.76 0.45 10.23
C GLY A 53 18.60 -0.84 9.42
N GLU A 54 19.63 -1.27 8.69
CA GLU A 54 19.67 -2.58 8.02
C GLU A 54 19.91 -3.71 9.03
N LEU A 55 20.82 -3.51 9.98
CA LEU A 55 21.06 -4.45 11.08
C LEU A 55 19.80 -4.64 11.94
N ASP A 56 19.15 -3.54 12.33
CA ASP A 56 17.88 -3.57 13.07
C ASP A 56 16.81 -4.36 12.29
N ALA A 57 16.76 -4.18 10.96
CA ALA A 57 15.77 -4.86 10.11
C ALA A 57 16.03 -6.37 10.01
N MET A 58 17.31 -6.77 9.95
CA MET A 58 17.71 -8.18 9.96
C MET A 58 17.38 -8.82 11.30
N GLU A 59 17.68 -8.14 12.40
CA GLU A 59 17.39 -8.64 13.75
C GLU A 59 15.89 -8.77 14.00
N TYR A 60 15.10 -7.77 13.59
CA TYR A 60 13.65 -7.86 13.62
C TYR A 60 13.12 -9.02 12.77
N HIS A 61 13.61 -9.18 11.54
CA HIS A 61 13.22 -10.30 10.67
C HIS A 61 13.53 -11.64 11.31
N ARG A 62 14.71 -11.80 11.92
CA ARG A 62 15.14 -13.03 12.62
C ARG A 62 14.14 -13.44 13.71
N LYS A 63 13.55 -12.48 14.43
CA LYS A 63 12.56 -12.73 15.48
C LYS A 63 11.24 -13.28 14.94
N ILE A 64 10.74 -12.73 13.83
CA ILE A 64 9.42 -13.09 13.29
C ILE A 64 9.47 -14.16 12.18
N ARG A 65 10.67 -14.49 11.68
CA ARG A 65 10.86 -15.40 10.53
C ARG A 65 10.19 -16.75 10.73
N GLY A 66 10.40 -17.39 11.89
CA GLY A 66 9.82 -18.70 12.19
C GLY A 66 8.29 -18.64 12.18
N LEU A 67 7.73 -17.64 12.86
CA LEU A 67 6.29 -17.41 12.92
C LEU A 67 5.68 -17.22 11.52
N ILE A 68 6.30 -16.40 10.67
CA ILE A 68 5.82 -16.20 9.29
C ILE A 68 5.89 -17.50 8.50
N LEU A 69 7.01 -18.22 8.56
CA LEU A 69 7.19 -19.46 7.80
C LEU A 69 6.18 -20.53 8.22
N ASP A 70 6.10 -20.81 9.52
CA ASP A 70 5.28 -21.88 10.06
C ASP A 70 3.78 -21.54 9.94
N GLY A 71 3.40 -20.30 10.27
CA GLY A 71 2.02 -19.86 10.23
C GLY A 71 1.47 -19.70 8.81
N SER A 72 2.29 -19.21 7.86
CA SER A 72 1.84 -19.14 6.46
C SER A 72 1.71 -20.52 5.81
N SER A 73 2.59 -21.47 6.14
CA SER A 73 2.53 -22.83 5.61
C SER A 73 1.18 -23.51 5.86
N GLN A 74 0.63 -23.37 7.07
CA GLN A 74 -0.69 -23.92 7.42
C GLN A 74 -1.81 -23.30 6.60
N LEU A 75 -1.82 -21.97 6.46
CA LEU A 75 -2.83 -21.25 5.68
C LEU A 75 -2.72 -21.55 4.18
N ILE A 76 -1.51 -21.71 3.66
CA ILE A 76 -1.26 -22.10 2.27
C ILE A 76 -1.79 -23.51 2.02
N GLN A 77 -1.51 -24.46 2.92
CA GLN A 77 -1.99 -25.84 2.80
C GLN A 77 -3.52 -25.90 2.80
N GLU A 78 -4.18 -25.15 3.69
CA GLU A 78 -5.63 -25.04 3.71
C GLU A 78 -6.16 -24.38 2.42
N GLY A 79 -5.51 -23.31 1.95
CA GLY A 79 -5.87 -22.64 0.70
C GLY A 79 -5.77 -23.55 -0.53
N LEU A 80 -4.77 -24.43 -0.58
CA LEU A 80 -4.62 -25.44 -1.62
C LEU A 80 -5.72 -26.53 -1.52
N THR A 81 -6.02 -26.98 -0.30
CA THR A 81 -7.03 -28.02 -0.05
C THR A 81 -8.44 -27.54 -0.36
N SER A 82 -8.75 -26.30 0.01
CA SER A 82 -10.03 -25.63 -0.26
C SER A 82 -10.17 -25.11 -1.70
N GLY A 83 -9.14 -25.24 -2.55
CA GLY A 83 -9.16 -24.82 -3.95
C GLY A 83 -9.06 -23.30 -4.18
N PHE A 84 -8.73 -22.52 -3.15
CA PHE A 84 -8.45 -21.08 -3.27
C PHE A 84 -7.07 -20.80 -3.89
N LEU A 85 -6.13 -21.74 -3.73
CA LEU A 85 -4.81 -21.73 -4.35
C LEU A 85 -4.70 -22.90 -5.34
N HIS A 86 -3.85 -22.75 -6.36
CA HIS A 86 -3.67 -23.74 -7.42
C HIS A 86 -2.25 -24.27 -7.44
N SER A 87 -2.07 -25.58 -7.39
CA SER A 87 -0.74 -26.19 -7.49
C SER A 87 -0.07 -25.82 -8.83
N CYS A 88 1.25 -25.58 -8.81
CA CYS A 88 2.02 -25.24 -10.01
C CYS A 88 1.87 -26.27 -11.15
N SER A 89 1.46 -27.52 -10.85
CA SER A 89 1.22 -28.56 -11.86
C SER A 89 -0.01 -28.31 -12.76
N GLU A 90 -0.96 -27.46 -12.36
CA GLU A 90 -2.21 -27.24 -13.11
C GLU A 90 -2.11 -26.08 -14.13
N LYS A 91 -0.98 -25.38 -14.17
CA LYS A 91 -0.82 -24.09 -14.87
C LYS A 91 -0.42 -24.15 -16.35
N LEU A 92 -0.52 -25.27 -17.05
CA LEU A 92 -0.14 -25.26 -18.47
C LEU A 92 -1.16 -24.58 -19.40
N ASN A 93 -2.40 -24.28 -18.98
CA ASN A 93 -3.47 -23.96 -19.95
C ASN A 93 -4.39 -22.76 -19.69
N LYS A 94 -4.07 -21.82 -18.79
CA LYS A 94 -4.80 -20.53 -18.71
C LYS A 94 -3.90 -19.38 -18.30
N CYS A 95 -3.04 -18.93 -19.20
CA CYS A 95 -2.50 -17.57 -19.13
C CYS A 95 -3.61 -16.63 -19.63
N SER A 96 -4.40 -16.07 -18.72
CA SER A 96 -5.35 -15.01 -19.06
C SER A 96 -4.55 -13.83 -19.62
N GLU A 97 -4.97 -13.30 -20.77
CA GLU A 97 -4.36 -12.11 -21.35
C GLU A 97 -4.27 -10.99 -20.31
N PRO A 98 -3.17 -10.21 -20.28
CA PRO A 98 -3.05 -9.09 -19.37
C PRO A 98 -4.17 -8.10 -19.65
N ILE A 99 -5.11 -7.96 -18.72
CA ILE A 99 -6.10 -6.88 -18.75
C ILE A 99 -5.30 -5.58 -18.79
N THR A 100 -5.40 -4.88 -19.91
CA THR A 100 -4.78 -3.56 -20.07
C THR A 100 -5.61 -2.59 -19.26
N LEU A 101 -5.33 -2.53 -17.95
CA LEU A 101 -5.92 -1.53 -17.07
C LEU A 101 -5.55 -0.15 -17.61
N PRO A 102 -6.47 0.84 -17.56
CA PRO A 102 -6.15 2.19 -17.99
C PRO A 102 -4.87 2.65 -17.31
N LEU A 103 -3.99 3.28 -18.09
CA LEU A 103 -2.88 4.07 -17.55
C LEU A 103 -3.47 4.97 -16.45
N ASP A 104 -2.77 5.10 -15.32
CA ASP A 104 -3.07 5.89 -14.10
C ASP A 104 -3.55 7.34 -14.40
N THR A 105 -4.72 7.51 -15.05
CA THR A 105 -5.24 8.80 -15.57
C THR A 105 -6.12 9.52 -14.56
N CYS A 106 -6.44 8.86 -13.45
CA CYS A 106 -7.27 9.41 -12.40
C CYS A 106 -6.43 10.35 -11.53
N ASN A 107 -6.37 11.63 -11.91
CA ASN A 107 -5.53 12.64 -11.27
C ASN A 107 -6.15 13.24 -9.99
N LEU A 108 -6.75 12.38 -9.15
CA LEU A 108 -7.45 12.79 -7.93
C LEU A 108 -6.55 13.58 -6.99
N SER A 109 -5.27 13.18 -6.89
CA SER A 109 -4.31 13.87 -6.05
C SER A 109 -4.03 15.31 -6.49
N GLU A 110 -3.90 15.57 -7.80
CA GLU A 110 -3.72 16.94 -8.30
C GLU A 110 -4.99 17.77 -8.12
N LEU A 111 -6.18 17.15 -8.25
CA LEU A 111 -7.44 17.83 -7.95
C LEU A 111 -7.52 18.25 -6.47
N CYS A 112 -7.09 17.39 -5.54
CA CYS A 112 -6.99 17.76 -4.13
C CYS A 112 -6.01 18.91 -3.89
N GLU A 113 -4.88 18.97 -4.61
CA GLU A 113 -3.96 20.11 -4.54
C GLU A 113 -4.60 21.41 -5.03
N MET A 114 -5.32 21.36 -6.15
CA MET A 114 -6.07 22.52 -6.67
C MET A 114 -7.17 22.97 -5.71
N ALA A 115 -7.89 22.01 -5.11
CA ALA A 115 -8.98 22.26 -4.18
C ALA A 115 -8.53 22.99 -2.89
N LYS A 116 -7.23 22.98 -2.54
CA LYS A 116 -6.68 23.77 -1.41
C LYS A 116 -6.93 25.26 -1.55
N HIS A 117 -7.13 25.75 -2.78
CA HIS A 117 -7.35 27.15 -3.08
C HIS A 117 -8.84 27.52 -3.15
N LEU A 118 -9.75 26.56 -3.01
CA LEU A 118 -11.17 26.84 -2.97
C LEU A 118 -11.52 27.55 -1.64
N PRO A 119 -12.41 28.56 -1.69
CA PRO A 119 -12.87 29.22 -0.48
C PRO A 119 -13.54 28.21 0.44
N PHE A 120 -13.16 28.26 1.71
CA PHE A 120 -13.72 27.41 2.75
C PHE A 120 -15.23 27.69 2.86
N LEU A 121 -16.07 26.66 2.72
CA LEU A 121 -17.49 26.81 3.00
C LEU A 121 -17.65 27.19 4.48
N ASN A 122 -18.51 28.17 4.77
CA ASN A 122 -18.73 28.64 6.14
C ASN A 122 -19.07 27.47 7.08
N GLU A 123 -18.63 27.55 8.35
CA GLU A 123 -18.89 26.56 9.42
C GLU A 123 -20.38 26.18 9.57
N THR A 124 -21.30 27.03 9.08
CA THR A 124 -22.75 26.87 9.10
C THR A 124 -23.34 25.99 7.99
N GLU A 125 -22.58 25.59 6.98
CA GLU A 125 -23.08 24.72 5.90
C GLU A 125 -22.96 23.22 6.23
N LEU A 126 -23.86 22.41 5.66
CA LEU A 126 -23.90 20.96 5.83
C LEU A 126 -22.54 20.33 5.48
N GLN A 127 -21.92 19.69 6.47
CA GLN A 127 -20.63 18.99 6.34
C GLN A 127 -20.76 17.66 5.58
N THR A 128 -21.98 17.15 5.45
CA THR A 128 -22.32 15.89 4.80
C THR A 128 -23.25 16.14 3.62
N LEU A 129 -22.96 15.47 2.51
CA LEU A 129 -23.81 15.39 1.33
C LEU A 129 -24.32 13.95 1.20
N GLN A 130 -25.61 13.76 1.41
CA GLN A 130 -26.26 12.47 1.18
C GLN A 130 -26.70 12.36 -0.27
N LEU A 131 -26.29 11.29 -0.94
CA LEU A 131 -26.71 11.02 -2.31
C LEU A 131 -28.16 10.53 -2.30
N MET A 132 -29.08 11.22 -2.99
CA MET A 132 -30.46 10.76 -3.19
C MET A 132 -30.53 9.66 -4.26
N GLU A 133 -31.69 9.03 -4.46
CA GLU A 133 -31.84 7.90 -5.41
C GLU A 133 -31.67 8.33 -6.88
N ASP A 134 -32.02 9.57 -7.22
CA ASP A 134 -32.00 10.10 -8.60
C ASP A 134 -30.82 11.04 -8.93
N ASP A 135 -30.02 11.42 -7.93
CA ASP A 135 -28.94 12.41 -8.10
C ASP A 135 -27.70 11.80 -8.75
N THR A 136 -27.63 11.93 -10.07
CA THR A 136 -26.47 11.54 -10.89
C THR A 136 -25.43 12.65 -11.04
N SER A 137 -25.72 13.90 -10.62
CA SER A 137 -24.83 15.05 -10.75
C SER A 137 -24.49 15.68 -9.39
N VAL A 138 -23.49 15.11 -8.72
CA VAL A 138 -22.83 15.80 -7.61
C VAL A 138 -21.89 16.85 -8.20
N THR A 139 -21.91 18.08 -7.68
CA THR A 139 -20.95 19.08 -8.14
C THR A 139 -19.55 18.72 -7.65
N GLU A 140 -18.53 18.99 -8.47
CA GLU A 140 -17.15 18.64 -8.11
C GLU A 140 -16.70 19.39 -6.85
N GLN A 141 -17.19 20.63 -6.66
CA GLN A 141 -16.93 21.40 -5.46
C GLN A 141 -17.47 20.72 -4.19
N ASP A 142 -18.66 20.11 -4.24
CA ASP A 142 -19.20 19.37 -3.10
C ASP A 142 -18.34 18.15 -2.75
N LEU A 143 -17.80 17.44 -3.76
CA LEU A 143 -16.97 16.26 -3.56
C LEU A 143 -15.66 16.57 -2.80
N PHE A 144 -15.12 17.78 -2.94
CA PHE A 144 -13.87 18.20 -2.27
C PHE A 144 -14.09 18.85 -0.92
N SER A 145 -15.29 19.38 -0.65
CA SER A 145 -15.57 20.22 0.52
C SER A 145 -16.44 19.55 1.57
N ARG A 146 -17.12 18.45 1.24
CA ARG A 146 -18.07 17.76 2.11
C ARG A 146 -17.80 16.25 2.15
N ILE A 147 -18.25 15.61 3.22
CA ILE A 147 -18.31 14.15 3.29
C ILE A 147 -19.46 13.67 2.42
N VAL A 148 -19.19 12.83 1.44
CA VAL A 148 -20.21 12.25 0.56
C VAL A 148 -20.65 10.92 1.13
N GLU A 149 -21.96 10.73 1.32
CA GLU A 149 -22.53 9.53 1.93
C GLU A 149 -23.42 8.78 0.95
N ASN A 150 -23.15 7.48 0.75
CA ASN A 150 -24.12 6.54 0.23
C ASN A 150 -24.80 5.83 1.40
N THR A 151 -25.93 6.34 1.87
CA THR A 151 -26.70 5.76 2.98
C THR A 151 -27.54 4.54 2.58
N SER A 152 -27.65 4.27 1.27
CA SER A 152 -28.49 3.18 0.76
C SER A 152 -27.89 1.79 0.99
N SER A 153 -28.72 0.76 0.86
CA SER A 153 -28.32 -0.65 0.93
C SER A 153 -27.72 -1.18 -0.38
N PHE A 154 -27.60 -0.35 -1.41
CA PHE A 154 -27.09 -0.74 -2.73
C PHE A 154 -25.94 0.18 -3.19
N THR A 155 -25.22 -0.28 -4.20
CA THR A 155 -24.11 0.49 -4.78
C THR A 155 -24.64 1.63 -5.63
N LYS A 156 -24.13 2.85 -5.43
CA LYS A 156 -24.42 4.03 -6.26
C LYS A 156 -23.29 4.32 -7.23
N ILE A 157 -23.59 5.02 -8.33
CA ILE A 157 -22.59 5.50 -9.28
C ILE A 157 -22.57 7.02 -9.23
N ILE A 158 -21.38 7.59 -9.07
CA ILE A 158 -21.16 9.03 -9.23
C ILE A 158 -20.28 9.29 -10.45
N THR A 159 -20.42 10.49 -11.02
CA THR A 159 -19.55 10.96 -12.10
C THR A 159 -18.67 12.09 -11.56
N LEU A 160 -17.35 11.98 -11.77
CA LEU A 160 -16.37 12.99 -11.43
C LEU A 160 -15.39 13.11 -12.62
N MET A 161 -15.19 14.32 -13.15
CA MET A 161 -14.32 14.55 -14.31
C MET A 161 -14.66 13.68 -15.53
N GLY A 162 -15.96 13.42 -15.75
CA GLY A 162 -16.44 12.55 -16.83
C GLY A 162 -16.17 11.05 -16.64
N GLN A 163 -15.54 10.65 -15.53
CA GLN A 163 -15.32 9.26 -15.16
C GLN A 163 -16.35 8.80 -14.14
N LYS A 164 -16.68 7.51 -14.15
CA LYS A 164 -17.70 6.92 -13.27
C LYS A 164 -17.06 6.10 -12.15
N TYR A 165 -17.56 6.30 -10.93
CA TYR A 165 -17.07 5.62 -9.73
C TYR A 165 -18.20 4.94 -8.97
N LEU A 166 -17.93 3.74 -8.46
CA LEU A 166 -18.87 2.92 -7.71
C LEU A 166 -18.73 3.15 -6.20
N LEU A 167 -19.81 3.57 -5.55
CA LEU A 167 -19.87 3.81 -4.11
C LEU A 167 -20.57 2.64 -3.43
N PRO A 168 -19.88 1.87 -2.58
CA PRO A 168 -20.48 0.73 -1.88
C PRO A 168 -21.66 1.12 -0.99
N PRO A 169 -22.53 0.17 -0.63
CA PRO A 169 -23.61 0.41 0.32
C PRO A 169 -23.08 0.96 1.65
N LYS A 170 -23.82 1.90 2.24
CA LYS A 170 -23.52 2.49 3.56
C LYS A 170 -22.10 3.07 3.69
N SER A 171 -21.42 3.37 2.59
CA SER A 171 -20.08 3.97 2.62
C SER A 171 -20.15 5.48 2.66
N SER A 172 -19.18 6.12 3.30
CA SER A 172 -18.97 7.56 3.17
C SER A 172 -17.52 7.87 2.85
N PHE A 173 -17.27 9.02 2.21
CA PHE A 173 -15.91 9.43 1.94
C PHE A 173 -15.70 10.93 1.94
N LEU A 174 -14.45 11.34 2.17
CA LEU A 174 -13.99 12.71 1.98
C LEU A 174 -12.74 12.70 1.08
N LEU A 175 -12.86 13.31 -0.10
CA LEU A 175 -11.77 13.49 -1.05
C LEU A 175 -11.10 14.83 -0.79
N SER A 176 -10.09 14.86 0.09
CA SER A 176 -9.38 16.10 0.42
C SER A 176 -7.95 15.84 0.88
N ASP A 177 -7.13 16.89 0.81
CA ASP A 177 -5.78 16.88 1.40
C ASP A 177 -5.81 16.98 2.93
N ILE A 178 -4.70 16.63 3.59
CA ILE A 178 -4.53 16.74 5.04
C ILE A 178 -4.76 18.17 5.56
N SER A 179 -4.50 19.21 4.76
CA SER A 179 -4.83 20.59 5.15
C SER A 179 -6.34 20.88 5.23
N CYS A 180 -7.16 20.03 4.61
CA CYS A 180 -8.59 20.21 4.39
C CYS A 180 -9.42 19.08 5.06
N MET A 181 -8.98 18.59 6.23
CA MET A 181 -9.68 17.54 7.00
C MET A 181 -10.86 18.04 7.83
N HIS A 182 -11.13 19.35 7.86
CA HIS A 182 -12.14 19.96 8.71
C HIS A 182 -13.55 19.35 8.58
N PRO A 183 -14.06 18.98 7.38
CA PRO A 183 -15.37 18.33 7.29
C PRO A 183 -15.45 17.03 8.10
N LEU A 184 -14.37 16.25 8.10
CA LEU A 184 -14.25 15.02 8.91
C LEU A 184 -14.27 15.32 10.41
N LEU A 185 -13.72 16.45 10.84
CA LEU A 185 -13.70 16.86 12.26
C LEU A 185 -15.04 17.49 12.69
N ASN A 186 -15.67 18.25 11.81
CA ASN A 186 -16.88 19.02 12.08
C ASN A 186 -18.14 18.15 12.03
N CYS A 187 -18.08 16.96 11.43
CA CYS A 187 -19.21 16.02 11.43
C CYS A 187 -19.54 15.42 12.80
N LYS A 188 -18.70 15.67 13.83
CA LYS A 188 -18.86 15.21 15.23
C LYS A 188 -19.05 13.69 15.39
N LYS A 189 -18.74 12.90 14.36
CA LYS A 189 -18.67 11.44 14.45
C LYS A 189 -17.36 11.03 15.10
N THR A 190 -17.42 10.01 15.94
CA THR A 190 -16.25 9.32 16.48
C THR A 190 -16.26 7.87 16.03
N TYR A 191 -15.08 7.27 15.95
CA TYR A 191 -14.88 5.96 15.35
C TYR A 191 -14.37 4.96 16.38
N ASP A 192 -14.95 3.76 16.39
CA ASP A 192 -14.49 2.64 17.19
C ASP A 192 -13.22 2.00 16.59
N VAL A 193 -13.01 2.18 15.29
CA VAL A 193 -11.86 1.65 14.55
C VAL A 193 -11.32 2.73 13.61
N ILE A 194 -10.00 2.96 13.68
CA ILE A 194 -9.30 3.84 12.74
C ILE A 194 -8.16 3.05 12.12
N VAL A 195 -8.25 2.78 10.82
CA VAL A 195 -7.18 2.19 10.00
C VAL A 195 -6.43 3.31 9.29
N ILE A 196 -5.09 3.23 9.28
CA ILE A 196 -4.23 4.26 8.71
C ILE A 196 -3.16 3.60 7.83
N ASP A 197 -3.05 4.02 6.58
CA ASP A 197 -1.95 3.65 5.66
C ASP A 197 -1.16 4.90 5.24
N PRO A 198 -0.31 5.46 6.12
CA PRO A 198 0.36 6.73 5.83
C PRO A 198 1.22 6.66 4.56
N PRO A 199 1.31 7.74 3.78
CA PRO A 199 2.19 7.82 2.61
C PRO A 199 3.65 7.99 3.07
N TRP A 200 4.22 6.89 3.56
CA TRP A 200 5.54 6.84 4.16
C TRP A 200 6.64 7.29 3.20
N GLN A 201 7.57 8.11 3.69
CA GLN A 201 8.69 8.57 2.89
C GLN A 201 9.62 7.40 2.48
N ASN A 202 9.67 7.12 1.18
CA ASN A 202 10.54 6.10 0.59
C ASN A 202 11.46 6.69 -0.49
N LYS A 203 12.69 6.16 -0.60
CA LYS A 203 13.68 6.55 -1.62
C LYS A 203 13.18 6.20 -3.03
N SER A 204 12.42 5.12 -3.20
CA SER A 204 11.80 4.78 -4.49
C SER A 204 10.72 5.77 -4.86
N VAL A 205 9.83 6.10 -3.92
CA VAL A 205 8.74 7.07 -4.09
C VAL A 205 9.30 8.43 -4.50
N LYS A 206 10.36 8.90 -3.81
CA LYS A 206 11.09 10.13 -4.16
C LYS A 206 11.61 10.17 -5.61
N ARG A 207 11.96 9.02 -6.20
CA ARG A 207 12.45 8.95 -7.58
C ARG A 207 11.32 8.81 -8.60
N SER A 208 10.20 8.20 -8.21
CA SER A 208 9.08 7.94 -9.12
C SER A 208 8.10 9.10 -9.25
N ASN A 209 8.05 10.01 -8.26
CA ASN A 209 7.11 11.14 -8.18
C ASN A 209 5.62 10.77 -8.36
N ARG A 210 5.24 9.50 -8.18
CA ARG A 210 3.89 8.97 -8.44
C ARG A 210 2.85 9.38 -7.39
N TYR A 211 3.28 9.78 -6.19
CA TYR A 211 2.42 10.28 -5.12
C TYR A 211 3.25 11.07 -4.09
N SER A 212 2.62 12.02 -3.40
CA SER A 212 3.25 12.81 -2.34
C SER A 212 3.52 11.94 -1.10
N TYR A 213 4.47 12.37 -0.25
CA TYR A 213 4.76 11.72 1.03
C TYR A 213 4.58 12.72 2.16
N LEU A 214 4.21 12.22 3.34
CA LEU A 214 4.13 13.06 4.54
C LEU A 214 5.40 12.94 5.39
N SER A 215 5.79 14.05 5.99
CA SER A 215 6.82 14.06 7.02
C SER A 215 6.29 13.45 8.32
N PRO A 216 7.18 12.91 9.19
CA PRO A 216 6.77 12.41 10.51
C PRO A 216 5.97 13.44 11.33
N LEU A 217 6.33 14.73 11.24
CA LEU A 217 5.63 15.81 11.94
C LEU A 217 4.20 15.98 11.43
N GLN A 218 3.99 15.99 10.11
CA GLN A 218 2.65 16.08 9.52
C GLN A 218 1.78 14.87 9.91
N ILE A 219 2.36 13.67 9.93
CA ILE A 219 1.64 12.48 10.38
C ILE A 219 1.21 12.62 11.85
N LYS A 220 2.08 13.10 12.75
CA LYS A 220 1.71 13.33 14.17
C LYS A 220 0.60 14.36 14.35
N GLN A 221 0.50 15.34 13.45
CA GLN A 221 -0.53 16.39 13.50
C GLN A 221 -1.93 15.91 13.13
N ILE A 222 -2.08 14.71 12.56
CA ILE A 222 -3.40 14.14 12.28
C ILE A 222 -4.15 14.01 13.62
N PRO A 223 -5.37 14.57 13.73
CA PRO A 223 -6.11 14.65 14.97
C PRO A 223 -6.84 13.34 15.33
N VAL A 224 -6.13 12.20 15.28
CA VAL A 224 -6.69 10.88 15.66
C VAL A 224 -7.38 10.91 17.03
N PRO A 225 -6.85 11.58 18.08
CA PRO A 225 -7.54 11.65 19.37
C PRO A 225 -8.91 12.36 19.34
N LYS A 226 -9.17 13.23 18.35
CA LYS A 226 -10.48 13.89 18.19
C LYS A 226 -11.47 13.03 17.42
N LEU A 227 -10.97 12.11 16.59
CA LEU A 227 -11.78 11.21 15.76
C LEU A 227 -12.07 9.89 16.48
N ALA A 228 -11.25 9.50 17.44
CA ALA A 228 -11.37 8.25 18.15
C ALA A 228 -12.49 8.27 19.20
N ALA A 229 -13.34 7.23 19.19
CA ALA A 229 -14.24 6.93 20.30
C ALA A 229 -13.44 6.37 21.51
N PRO A 230 -14.04 6.31 22.71
CA PRO A 230 -13.38 5.67 23.86
C PRO A 230 -13.00 4.22 23.55
N SER A 231 -11.74 3.87 23.86
CA SER A 231 -11.11 2.58 23.52
C SER A 231 -11.09 2.24 22.02
N CYS A 232 -11.07 3.26 21.15
CA CYS A 232 -10.89 3.09 19.71
C CYS A 232 -9.66 2.23 19.40
N LEU A 233 -9.84 1.24 18.52
CA LEU A 233 -8.75 0.45 17.95
C LEU A 233 -8.11 1.22 16.80
N VAL A 234 -6.83 1.56 16.94
CA VAL A 234 -6.03 2.23 15.91
C VAL A 234 -5.10 1.20 15.26
N VAL A 235 -5.22 1.03 13.96
CA VAL A 235 -4.44 0.08 13.16
C VAL A 235 -3.61 0.84 12.14
N THR A 236 -2.28 0.78 12.24
CA THR A 236 -1.38 1.50 11.34
C THR A 236 -0.56 0.55 10.50
N TRP A 237 -0.68 0.63 9.18
CA TRP A 237 0.19 -0.07 8.24
C TRP A 237 1.60 0.50 8.28
N VAL A 238 2.61 -0.38 8.37
CA VAL A 238 4.02 0.00 8.39
C VAL A 238 4.83 -0.80 7.37
N THR A 239 5.71 -0.10 6.66
CA THR A 239 6.71 -0.74 5.79
C THR A 239 7.76 -1.49 6.63
N ASN A 240 8.50 -2.43 6.05
CA ASN A 240 9.63 -3.12 6.70
C ASN A 240 10.84 -2.25 7.09
N ARG A 241 10.74 -0.93 6.97
CA ARG A 241 11.77 0.00 7.46
C ARG A 241 11.60 0.20 8.96
N GLN A 242 12.58 -0.21 9.74
CA GLN A 242 12.56 -0.13 11.20
C GLN A 242 12.34 1.27 11.75
N LYS A 243 12.79 2.31 11.01
CA LYS A 243 12.50 3.70 11.39
C LYS A 243 11.00 4.03 11.46
N HIS A 244 10.17 3.44 10.58
CA HIS A 244 8.73 3.68 10.59
C HIS A 244 8.07 2.90 11.73
N LEU A 245 8.52 1.66 11.97
CA LEU A 245 8.08 0.85 13.11
C LEU A 245 8.34 1.57 14.45
N ARG A 246 9.58 2.03 14.66
CA ARG A 246 9.96 2.78 15.87
C ARG A 246 9.18 4.07 16.01
N PHE A 247 9.09 4.87 14.94
CA PHE A 247 8.30 6.09 14.94
C PHE A 247 6.84 5.85 15.37
N VAL A 248 6.18 4.80 14.84
CA VAL A 248 4.80 4.48 15.22
C VAL A 248 4.69 4.14 16.71
N LYS A 249 5.54 3.22 17.19
CA LYS A 249 5.48 2.72 18.58
C LYS A 249 5.96 3.72 19.63
N GLU A 250 7.02 4.46 19.34
CA GLU A 250 7.75 5.28 20.32
C GLU A 250 7.37 6.76 20.27
N GLU A 251 6.82 7.25 19.15
CA GLU A 251 6.51 8.68 18.98
C GLU A 251 5.04 8.95 18.63
N LEU A 252 4.51 8.27 17.62
CA LEU A 252 3.18 8.56 17.08
C LEU A 252 2.09 8.14 18.05
N TYR A 253 2.08 6.87 18.45
CA TYR A 253 1.07 6.32 19.36
C TYR A 253 1.09 7.02 20.72
N PRO A 254 2.25 7.24 21.37
CA PRO A 254 2.30 8.05 22.59
C PRO A 254 1.75 9.47 22.40
N SER A 255 2.03 10.14 21.26
CA SER A 255 1.49 11.48 21.00
C SER A 255 -0.04 11.52 20.85
N TRP A 256 -0.65 10.41 20.45
CA TRP A 256 -2.10 10.23 20.36
C TRP A 256 -2.73 9.57 21.58
N SER A 257 -1.96 9.32 22.65
CA SER A 257 -2.42 8.53 23.81
C SER A 257 -2.94 7.14 23.42
N VAL A 258 -2.31 6.52 22.42
CA VAL A 258 -2.56 5.15 21.98
C VAL A 258 -1.53 4.23 22.62
N GLU A 259 -2.00 3.17 23.26
CA GLU A 259 -1.15 2.09 23.78
C GLU A 259 -1.03 1.00 22.71
N VAL A 260 0.18 0.54 22.41
CA VAL A 260 0.39 -0.60 21.49
C VAL A 260 -0.13 -1.87 22.16
N VAL A 261 -0.99 -2.62 21.47
CA VAL A 261 -1.58 -3.86 21.99
C VAL A 261 -1.16 -5.10 21.21
N ALA A 262 -0.84 -4.97 19.93
CA ALA A 262 -0.39 -6.09 19.09
C ALA A 262 0.35 -5.62 17.84
N GLU A 263 1.09 -6.53 17.22
CA GLU A 263 1.69 -6.37 15.91
C GLU A 263 1.29 -7.54 15.01
N TRP A 264 0.66 -7.27 13.88
CA TRP A 264 0.26 -8.29 12.89
C TRP A 264 1.11 -8.20 11.63
N HIS A 265 1.06 -9.25 10.79
CA HIS A 265 1.82 -9.29 9.53
C HIS A 265 0.94 -9.73 8.36
N TRP A 266 0.92 -8.92 7.31
CA TRP A 266 0.36 -9.31 6.03
C TRP A 266 1.43 -9.98 5.17
N VAL A 267 1.31 -11.28 4.94
CA VAL A 267 2.19 -12.11 4.12
C VAL A 267 1.61 -12.25 2.71
N LYS A 268 2.48 -12.07 1.72
CA LYS A 268 2.16 -12.01 0.30
C LYS A 268 2.64 -13.27 -0.40
N ILE A 269 1.68 -13.99 -0.96
CA ILE A 269 1.93 -15.23 -1.71
C ILE A 269 1.46 -15.10 -3.16
N THR A 270 1.90 -16.00 -4.01
CA THR A 270 1.36 -16.19 -5.37
C THR A 270 0.09 -17.04 -5.30
N SER A 271 -0.63 -17.15 -6.42
CA SER A 271 -1.73 -18.10 -6.55
C SER A 271 -1.31 -19.57 -6.43
N SER A 272 0.00 -19.86 -6.47
CA SER A 272 0.57 -21.19 -6.20
C SER A 272 0.97 -21.42 -4.74
N GLY A 273 0.75 -20.44 -3.85
CA GLY A 273 1.15 -20.55 -2.45
C GLY A 273 2.63 -20.24 -2.18
N GLU A 274 3.39 -19.78 -3.17
CA GLU A 274 4.80 -19.42 -2.99
C GLU A 274 4.92 -17.97 -2.54
N PHE A 275 5.92 -17.61 -1.73
CA PHE A 275 6.13 -16.20 -1.39
C PHE A 275 6.48 -15.36 -2.63
N VAL A 276 5.90 -14.17 -2.74
CA VAL A 276 6.17 -13.25 -3.88
C VAL A 276 7.63 -12.80 -3.97
N PHE A 277 8.36 -12.88 -2.86
CA PHE A 277 9.81 -12.75 -2.78
C PHE A 277 10.35 -13.79 -1.81
N PRO A 278 11.58 -14.28 -1.98
CA PRO A 278 12.21 -15.15 -0.99
C PRO A 278 12.14 -14.52 0.40
N LEU A 279 11.72 -15.29 1.41
CA LEU A 279 11.52 -14.81 2.78
C LEU A 279 12.79 -14.12 3.33
N ASP A 280 13.95 -14.72 3.06
CA ASP A 280 15.28 -14.26 3.49
C ASP A 280 15.90 -13.21 2.56
N SER A 281 15.16 -12.67 1.60
CA SER A 281 15.67 -11.64 0.69
C SER A 281 16.15 -10.40 1.47
N PRO A 282 17.33 -9.84 1.15
CA PRO A 282 17.95 -8.76 1.92
C PRO A 282 17.24 -7.41 1.76
N HIS A 283 16.58 -7.18 0.62
CA HIS A 283 16.03 -5.85 0.28
C HIS A 283 14.51 -5.79 0.24
N LYS A 284 13.85 -6.90 -0.07
CA LYS A 284 12.38 -6.98 -0.17
C LYS A 284 11.91 -8.15 0.67
N LYS A 285 10.93 -7.91 1.53
CA LYS A 285 10.28 -8.97 2.28
C LYS A 285 8.91 -9.26 1.67
N PRO A 286 8.46 -10.54 1.67
CA PRO A 286 7.14 -10.90 1.19
C PRO A 286 6.06 -10.59 2.23
N TYR A 287 6.28 -9.64 3.14
CA TYR A 287 5.31 -9.28 4.15
C TYR A 287 5.37 -7.78 4.47
N GLU A 288 4.32 -7.25 5.10
CA GLU A 288 4.25 -5.91 5.68
C GLU A 288 3.66 -5.98 7.08
N GLY A 289 3.99 -5.03 7.96
CA GLY A 289 3.52 -5.02 9.34
C GLY A 289 2.28 -4.16 9.53
N LEU A 290 1.47 -4.50 10.53
CA LEU A 290 0.40 -3.67 11.06
C LEU A 290 0.64 -3.51 12.56
N ILE A 291 0.62 -2.28 13.05
CA ILE A 291 0.71 -2.00 14.49
C ILE A 291 -0.69 -1.68 14.98
N LEU A 292 -1.15 -2.43 15.96
CA LEU A 292 -2.46 -2.26 16.57
C LEU A 292 -2.27 -1.60 17.93
N GLY A 293 -3.09 -0.61 18.23
CA GLY A 293 -3.10 0.06 19.51
C GLY A 293 -4.49 0.48 19.93
N ARG A 294 -4.70 0.72 21.22
CA ARG A 294 -5.97 1.22 21.77
C ARG A 294 -5.80 2.60 22.35
N VAL A 295 -6.72 3.50 22.04
CA VAL A 295 -6.77 4.83 22.66
C VAL A 295 -7.09 4.66 24.15
N ARG A 296 -6.23 5.22 25.00
CA ARG A 296 -6.44 5.27 26.45
C ARG A 296 -6.84 6.68 26.84
N GLU A 297 -8.06 6.85 27.33
CA GLU A 297 -8.44 8.10 27.98
C GLU A 297 -7.66 8.25 29.29
N LYS A 298 -7.00 9.40 29.47
CA LYS A 298 -6.30 9.74 30.72
C LYS A 298 -7.25 9.72 31.94
N ALA A 299 -8.54 10.01 31.75
CA ALA A 299 -9.55 9.97 32.81
C ALA A 299 -10.09 8.55 33.08
N ALA A 300 -10.17 7.69 32.05
CA ALA A 300 -10.62 6.31 32.20
C ALA A 300 -9.66 5.46 33.04
N LEU A 301 -8.36 5.80 33.13
CA LEU A 301 -7.44 5.12 34.05
C LEU A 301 -7.82 5.26 35.53
N LEU A 302 -8.57 6.30 35.91
CA LEU A 302 -9.04 6.50 37.29
C LEU A 302 -10.44 5.92 37.54
N LEU A 303 -11.27 5.75 36.50
CA LEU A 303 -12.66 5.28 36.60
C LEU A 303 -12.87 3.83 36.11
N SER A 304 -11.92 3.24 35.39
CA SER A 304 -12.02 1.90 34.78
C SER A 304 -11.95 0.72 35.74
N ARG A 305 -11.95 0.95 37.07
CA ARG A 305 -12.24 -0.14 38.00
C ARG A 305 -13.69 -0.64 37.92
N ASN A 306 -14.60 0.11 37.29
CA ASN A 306 -16.05 -0.10 37.43
C ASN A 306 -16.87 -0.17 36.11
N ALA A 307 -16.26 -0.33 34.93
CA ALA A 307 -17.02 -0.51 33.68
C ALA A 307 -16.63 -1.81 32.97
N ASP A 308 -17.52 -2.79 33.07
CA ASP A 308 -17.38 -4.20 32.68
C ASP A 308 -17.54 -4.42 31.16
N VAL A 309 -16.86 -3.62 30.32
CA VAL A 309 -16.75 -3.92 28.89
C VAL A 309 -15.55 -4.85 28.72
N LYS A 310 -15.81 -6.15 28.66
CA LYS A 310 -14.79 -7.18 28.46
C LYS A 310 -14.22 -7.08 27.04
N GLU A 311 -13.25 -6.20 26.86
CA GLU A 311 -12.49 -6.07 25.62
C GLU A 311 -11.84 -7.41 25.27
N LEU A 312 -12.12 -7.93 24.08
CA LEU A 312 -11.49 -9.17 23.63
C LEU A 312 -9.98 -8.94 23.43
N PRO A 313 -9.13 -9.85 23.94
CA PRO A 313 -7.70 -9.73 23.78
C PRO A 313 -7.35 -9.85 22.30
N ILE A 314 -6.56 -8.90 21.81
CA ILE A 314 -6.06 -8.92 20.44
C ILE A 314 -4.81 -9.80 20.44
N PRO A 315 -4.75 -10.88 19.64
CA PRO A 315 -3.59 -11.74 19.60
C PRO A 315 -2.41 -11.00 18.99
N ASP A 316 -1.22 -11.21 19.57
CA ASP A 316 0.00 -10.70 18.97
C ASP A 316 0.42 -11.59 17.79
N HIS A 317 1.10 -11.00 16.80
CA HIS A 317 1.65 -11.68 15.63
C HIS A 317 0.64 -12.47 14.78
N LYS A 318 -0.61 -12.00 14.69
CA LYS A 318 -1.59 -12.58 13.75
C LYS A 318 -1.11 -12.40 12.30
N LEU A 319 -1.26 -13.46 11.51
CA LEU A 319 -0.92 -13.45 10.08
C LEU A 319 -2.16 -13.27 9.21
N ILE A 320 -2.05 -12.38 8.23
CA ILE A 320 -2.99 -12.28 7.11
C ILE A 320 -2.23 -12.77 5.88
N VAL A 321 -2.69 -13.83 5.22
CA VAL A 321 -2.03 -14.37 4.02
C VAL A 321 -2.92 -14.12 2.82
N SER A 322 -2.42 -13.46 1.78
CA SER A 322 -3.19 -13.25 0.57
C SER A 322 -2.32 -13.11 -0.69
N VAL A 323 -2.96 -13.27 -1.84
CA VAL A 323 -2.37 -12.91 -3.13
C VAL A 323 -2.54 -11.41 -3.32
N PRO A 324 -1.45 -10.62 -3.43
CA PRO A 324 -1.57 -9.18 -3.59
C PRO A 324 -2.19 -8.85 -4.95
N CYS A 325 -2.96 -7.76 -4.99
CA CYS A 325 -3.43 -7.21 -6.25
C CYS A 325 -2.24 -6.73 -7.10
N THR A 326 -2.39 -6.75 -8.42
CA THR A 326 -1.44 -6.15 -9.36
C THR A 326 -1.35 -4.63 -9.18
N LEU A 327 -2.41 -4.01 -8.69
CA LEU A 327 -2.47 -2.59 -8.38
C LEU A 327 -1.57 -2.24 -7.19
N HIS A 328 -0.72 -1.23 -7.40
CA HIS A 328 0.29 -0.86 -6.43
C HIS A 328 -0.32 -0.41 -5.10
N SER A 329 0.26 -0.95 -4.02
CA SER A 329 -0.08 -0.62 -2.64
C SER A 329 -1.55 -0.89 -2.27
N HIS A 330 -2.29 -1.72 -3.02
CA HIS A 330 -3.62 -2.16 -2.61
C HIS A 330 -3.51 -3.18 -1.47
N LYS A 331 -3.93 -2.79 -0.27
CA LYS A 331 -3.90 -3.62 0.95
C LYS A 331 -5.13 -4.54 0.98
N PRO A 332 -5.07 -5.70 1.65
CA PRO A 332 -6.26 -6.52 1.87
C PRO A 332 -7.27 -5.76 2.74
N PRO A 333 -8.58 -5.89 2.47
CA PRO A 333 -9.61 -5.29 3.32
C PRO A 333 -9.54 -5.88 4.72
N LEU A 334 -9.66 -5.05 5.74
CA LEU A 334 -9.51 -5.45 7.14
C LEU A 334 -10.85 -5.66 7.87
N ALA A 335 -11.98 -5.28 7.27
CA ALA A 335 -13.30 -5.36 7.93
C ALA A 335 -13.58 -6.76 8.51
N GLU A 336 -13.49 -7.81 7.70
CA GLU A 336 -13.72 -9.19 8.15
C GLU A 336 -12.66 -9.71 9.13
N VAL A 337 -11.42 -9.20 9.06
CA VAL A 337 -10.32 -9.64 9.94
C VAL A 337 -10.44 -8.99 11.32
N LEU A 338 -10.99 -7.78 11.38
CA LEU A 338 -11.15 -6.98 12.60
C LEU A 338 -12.48 -7.22 13.30
N LYS A 339 -13.49 -7.78 12.63
CA LYS A 339 -14.86 -7.95 13.17
C LYS A 339 -14.93 -8.59 14.56
N ASP A 340 -14.02 -9.53 14.86
CA ASP A 340 -13.99 -10.24 16.13
C ASP A 340 -13.41 -9.41 17.29
N TYR A 341 -12.79 -8.26 17.01
CA TYR A 341 -12.10 -7.41 17.99
C TYR A 341 -12.73 -6.04 18.16
N ILE A 342 -13.81 -5.78 17.43
CA ILE A 342 -14.48 -4.49 17.36
C ILE A 342 -15.95 -4.69 17.78
N LYS A 343 -16.61 -3.60 18.18
CA LYS A 343 -18.02 -3.67 18.53
C LYS A 343 -18.84 -4.01 17.27
N PRO A 344 -19.88 -4.86 17.36
CA PRO A 344 -20.84 -5.01 16.28
C PRO A 344 -21.39 -3.65 15.87
N GLU A 345 -21.45 -3.40 14.56
CA GLU A 345 -21.91 -2.11 14.00
C GLU A 345 -21.09 -0.89 14.44
N GLY A 346 -19.85 -1.09 14.90
CA GLY A 346 -18.95 0.01 15.27
C GLY A 346 -18.57 0.89 14.08
N GLU A 347 -18.43 2.20 14.35
CA GLU A 347 -18.08 3.19 13.33
C GLU A 347 -16.60 3.00 12.92
N CYS A 348 -16.36 2.82 11.62
CA CYS A 348 -15.03 2.53 11.08
C CYS A 348 -14.54 3.65 10.16
N LEU A 349 -13.28 4.05 10.34
CA LEU A 349 -12.61 5.07 9.52
C LEU A 349 -11.33 4.51 8.90
N GLU A 350 -11.14 4.75 7.61
CA GLU A 350 -9.88 4.52 6.90
C GLU A 350 -9.25 5.86 6.49
N LEU A 351 -8.08 6.16 7.03
CA LEU A 351 -7.28 7.34 6.69
C LEU A 351 -6.22 7.00 5.63
N PHE A 352 -6.04 7.91 4.67
CA PHE A 352 -5.26 7.70 3.44
C PHE A 352 -5.80 6.58 2.55
N ALA A 353 -7.12 6.40 2.59
CA ALA A 353 -7.83 5.40 1.82
C ALA A 353 -7.68 5.64 0.32
N ARG A 354 -7.72 4.54 -0.43
CA ARG A 354 -7.80 4.53 -1.91
C ARG A 354 -8.93 3.66 -2.44
N ASN A 355 -9.60 2.94 -1.54
CA ASN A 355 -10.70 2.04 -1.78
C ASN A 355 -11.80 2.38 -0.77
N LEU A 356 -13.06 2.25 -1.17
CA LEU A 356 -14.19 2.35 -0.24
C LEU A 356 -14.61 0.96 0.23
N GLN A 357 -14.97 0.85 1.51
CA GLN A 357 -15.53 -0.37 2.08
C GLN A 357 -17.00 -0.12 2.48
N PRO A 358 -17.90 -1.11 2.33
CA PRO A 358 -19.26 -0.99 2.80
C PRO A 358 -19.32 -0.70 4.30
N GLY A 359 -20.09 0.31 4.72
CA GLY A 359 -20.23 0.69 6.13
C GLY A 359 -19.06 1.49 6.71
N TRP A 360 -18.07 1.87 5.91
CA TRP A 360 -16.89 2.62 6.38
C TRP A 360 -16.93 4.07 5.92
N THR A 361 -16.34 4.95 6.74
CA THR A 361 -15.88 6.27 6.31
C THR A 361 -14.46 6.16 5.78
N SER A 362 -14.19 6.74 4.62
CA SER A 362 -12.87 6.73 4.00
C SER A 362 -12.39 8.14 3.70
N TRP A 363 -11.14 8.45 3.99
CA TRP A 363 -10.56 9.76 3.70
C TRP A 363 -9.20 9.63 3.01
N GLY A 364 -8.97 10.44 1.98
CA GLY A 364 -7.67 10.55 1.34
C GLY A 364 -7.70 11.23 -0.03
N ASN A 365 -6.53 11.67 -0.49
CA ASN A 365 -6.37 12.39 -1.76
C ASN A 365 -6.67 11.53 -3.00
N GLU A 366 -6.74 10.20 -2.83
CA GLU A 366 -7.02 9.23 -3.89
C GLU A 366 -8.16 8.28 -3.47
N VAL A 367 -9.07 8.73 -2.59
CA VAL A 367 -10.07 7.85 -1.92
C VAL A 367 -10.99 7.08 -2.87
N LEU A 368 -11.21 7.59 -4.09
CA LEU A 368 -12.01 6.94 -5.13
C LEU A 368 -11.19 6.13 -6.14
N LYS A 369 -9.86 6.02 -5.98
CA LYS A 369 -8.97 5.44 -6.99
C LYS A 369 -9.39 4.04 -7.41
N PHE A 370 -9.69 3.17 -6.46
CA PHE A 370 -10.12 1.79 -6.75
C PHE A 370 -11.64 1.64 -6.96
N GLN A 371 -12.38 2.75 -6.94
CA GLN A 371 -13.81 2.77 -7.24
C GLN A 371 -14.12 3.02 -8.71
N HIS A 372 -13.11 3.28 -9.55
CA HIS A 372 -13.30 3.48 -10.98
C HIS A 372 -13.99 2.27 -11.62
N MET A 373 -14.99 2.51 -12.48
CA MET A 373 -15.80 1.45 -13.07
C MET A 373 -14.98 0.36 -13.78
N ASP A 374 -13.84 0.70 -14.38
CA ASP A 374 -12.97 -0.26 -15.09
C ASP A 374 -12.35 -1.34 -14.19
N TYR A 375 -12.35 -1.15 -12.87
CA TYR A 375 -11.93 -2.19 -11.92
C TYR A 375 -13.02 -3.22 -11.63
N PHE A 376 -14.24 -3.02 -12.13
CA PHE A 376 -15.39 -3.86 -11.84
C PHE A 376 -15.88 -4.57 -13.09
N VAL A 377 -16.26 -5.83 -12.93
CA VAL A 377 -16.95 -6.59 -13.96
C VAL A 377 -18.41 -6.73 -13.57
N ALA A 378 -19.32 -6.50 -14.52
CA ALA A 378 -20.73 -6.75 -14.29
C ALA A 378 -20.93 -8.24 -14.02
N LEU A 379 -21.53 -8.56 -12.86
CA LEU A 379 -22.00 -9.92 -12.61
C LEU A 379 -23.13 -10.19 -13.60
N LYS A 380 -22.90 -11.08 -14.56
CA LYS A 380 -24.00 -11.64 -15.35
C LYS A 380 -24.91 -12.37 -14.36
N SER A 381 -26.19 -11.99 -14.30
CA SER A 381 -27.17 -12.76 -13.55
C SER A 381 -27.09 -14.20 -14.03
N LYS A 382 -26.84 -15.13 -13.12
CA LYS A 382 -27.06 -16.56 -13.42
C LYS A 382 -28.56 -16.68 -13.63
N SER A 383 -28.96 -16.81 -14.89
CA SER A 383 -30.34 -17.05 -15.33
C SER A 383 -30.90 -18.31 -14.72
#